data_AF-A0A7L0QCJ7-F1
#
_entry.id   AF-A0A7L0QCJ7-F1
#
_cell.length_a   1.000
_cell.length_b   1.000
_cell.length_c   1.000
_cell.angle_alpha   90.00
_cell.angle_beta   90.00
_cell.angle_gamma   90.00
#
_symmetry.space_group_name_H-M   'P 1'
#
loop_
_entity.id
_entity.type
_entity.pdbx_description
1 polymer ?
#
loop_
_entity_poly.entity_id
_entity_poly.type
_entity_poly.pdbx_seq_one_letter_code
_entity_poly.pdbx_strand_id
1 'polypeptide(L)'
;MDRVYEKALPEERLFGILPNCSHAYCLGCIRRWRRSRAFLSTVIKACPECRIPSNYYIPHKYLISDAADKEMLIRAFKARTGKIRCKFFLRGHCPFGSECIYLHELPAGGLRRHRQRQLRMPAVFIPSSSESSDEEDE
;
A
#
# COMPACT_ATOMS: atom_id res chain seq x y z
N MET A 1 8.73 -0.73 28.81
CA MET A 1 7.48 -1.17 28.17
C MET A 1 6.31 -0.58 28.96
N ASP A 2 5.46 0.25 28.35
CA ASP A 2 4.27 0.82 29.03
C ASP A 2 3.23 -0.28 29.30
N ARG A 3 2.71 -0.34 30.54
CA ARG A 3 1.64 -1.28 30.91
C ARG A 3 0.29 -0.73 30.44
N VAL A 4 -0.09 -1.12 29.21
CA VAL A 4 -1.31 -0.63 28.54
C VAL A 4 -2.58 -0.84 29.37
N TYR A 5 -2.66 -1.92 30.15
CA TYR A 5 -3.82 -2.24 30.99
C TYR A 5 -4.02 -1.27 32.18
N GLU A 6 -2.98 -0.55 32.58
CA GLU A 6 -3.00 0.36 33.74
C GLU A 6 -3.43 1.79 33.35
N LYS A 7 -3.71 2.05 32.07
CA LYS A 7 -4.11 3.39 31.62
C LYS A 7 -5.47 3.80 32.17
N ALA A 8 -5.57 5.07 32.56
CA ALA A 8 -6.76 5.64 33.21
C ALA A 8 -8.02 5.51 32.34
N LEU A 9 -7.90 5.76 31.04
CA LEU A 9 -9.03 5.69 30.10
C LEU A 9 -9.13 4.29 29.46
N PRO A 10 -10.32 3.65 29.49
CA PRO A 10 -10.54 2.36 28.83
C PRO A 10 -10.18 2.36 27.34
N GLU A 11 -10.38 3.48 26.65
CA GLU A 11 -10.08 3.66 25.22
C GLU A 11 -8.58 3.67 24.91
N GLU A 12 -7.74 3.97 25.91
CA GLU A 12 -6.29 3.93 25.79
C GLU A 12 -5.70 2.56 26.11
N ARG A 13 -6.51 1.64 26.66
CA ARG A 13 -6.13 0.24 26.94
C ARG A 13 -6.20 -0.63 25.68
N LEU A 14 -5.85 -0.05 24.54
CA LEU A 14 -5.81 -0.73 23.24
C LEU A 14 -4.36 -0.86 22.78
N PHE A 15 -4.08 -2.00 22.17
CA PHE A 15 -2.84 -2.27 21.48
C PHE A 15 -2.99 -1.98 19.99
N GLY A 16 -1.96 -1.37 19.41
CA GLY A 16 -1.77 -1.31 17.97
C GLY A 16 -0.88 -2.47 17.53
N ILE A 17 -1.50 -3.48 16.93
CA ILE A 17 -0.82 -4.68 16.42
C ILE A 17 -0.32 -4.40 15.00
N LEU A 18 0.95 -4.68 14.73
CA LEU A 18 1.51 -4.55 13.39
C LEU A 18 1.30 -5.86 12.60
N PRO A 19 0.75 -5.81 11.38
CA PRO A 19 0.55 -7.02 10.57
C PRO A 19 1.86 -7.76 10.24
N ASN A 20 2.92 -7.01 9.91
CA ASN A 20 4.12 -7.57 9.30
C ASN A 20 5.21 -7.99 10.30
N CYS A 21 5.00 -7.81 11.61
CA CYS A 21 5.94 -8.24 12.65
C CYS A 21 5.22 -8.61 13.95
N SER A 22 5.84 -9.36 14.85
CA SER A 22 5.25 -9.76 16.15
C SER A 22 5.13 -8.61 17.17
N HIS A 23 5.63 -7.42 16.85
CA HIS A 23 5.62 -6.29 17.78
C HIS A 23 4.23 -5.65 17.86
N ALA A 24 3.84 -5.31 19.09
CA ALA A 24 2.64 -4.56 19.40
C ALA A 24 2.97 -3.47 20.41
N TYR A 25 2.28 -2.34 20.27
CA TYR A 25 2.51 -1.16 21.10
C TYR A 25 1.21 -0.65 21.66
N CYS A 26 1.29 0.17 22.71
CA CYS A 26 0.13 0.96 23.10
C CYS A 26 -0.38 1.80 21.92
N LEU A 27 -1.69 1.92 21.77
CA LEU A 27 -2.30 2.64 20.65
C LEU A 27 -1.78 4.10 20.54
N GLY A 28 -1.60 4.77 21.68
CA GLY A 28 -1.00 6.12 21.72
C GLY A 28 0.48 6.15 21.30
N CYS A 29 1.24 5.09 21.55
CA CYS A 29 2.65 4.97 21.25
C CYS A 29 2.86 4.87 19.74
N ILE A 30 2.14 3.95 19.08
CA ILE A 30 2.23 3.78 17.63
C ILE A 30 1.67 4.99 16.87
N ARG A 31 0.66 5.67 17.43
CA ARG A 31 0.14 6.94 16.89
C ARG A 31 1.19 8.04 16.93
N ARG A 32 1.90 8.20 18.06
CA ARG A 32 3.00 9.17 18.19
C ARG A 32 4.13 8.86 17.21
N TRP A 33 4.52 7.59 17.12
CA TRP A 33 5.54 7.13 16.17
C TRP A 33 5.20 7.52 14.73
N ARG A 34 3.99 7.18 14.25
CA ARG A 34 3.55 7.47 12.87
C ARG A 34 3.35 8.96 12.57
N ARG A 35 3.20 9.81 13.60
CA ARG A 35 3.06 11.26 13.46
C ARG A 35 4.41 11.99 13.55
N SER A 36 5.47 11.31 14.00
CA SER A 36 6.79 11.92 14.12
C SER A 36 7.25 12.47 12.77
N ARG A 37 7.75 13.71 12.78
CA ARG A 37 8.37 14.34 11.60
C ARG A 37 9.89 14.28 11.68
N ALA A 38 10.44 13.68 12.73
CA ALA A 38 11.88 13.57 12.95
C ALA A 38 12.55 12.55 12.02
N PHE A 39 11.77 11.69 11.36
CA PHE A 39 12.29 10.62 10.51
C PHE A 39 11.59 10.59 9.15
N LEU A 40 12.24 9.93 8.18
CA LEU A 40 11.68 9.68 6.85
C LEU A 40 10.38 8.87 6.92
N SER A 41 9.53 9.06 5.91
CA SER A 41 8.21 8.42 5.85
C SER A 41 8.27 6.88 5.88
N THR A 42 9.35 6.30 5.33
CA THR A 42 9.62 4.86 5.35
C THR A 42 9.88 4.33 6.76
N VAL A 43 10.60 5.11 7.57
CA VAL A 43 10.96 4.77 8.96
C VAL A 43 9.73 4.88 9.86
N ILE A 44 8.98 5.98 9.79
CA ILE A 44 7.79 6.17 10.65
C ILE A 44 6.63 5.23 10.27
N LYS A 45 6.62 4.69 9.05
CA LYS A 45 5.70 3.63 8.62
C LYS A 45 6.20 2.22 8.95
N ALA A 46 7.42 2.08 9.47
CA ALA A 46 7.96 0.80 9.89
C ALA A 46 7.75 0.57 11.40
N CYS A 47 7.98 -0.67 11.82
CA CYS A 47 8.08 -1.02 13.23
C CYS A 47 9.21 -0.23 13.92
N PRO A 48 8.99 0.35 15.11
CA PRO A 48 10.02 1.00 15.91
C PRO A 48 11.23 0.11 16.23
N GLU A 49 11.00 -1.18 16.45
CA GLU A 49 12.04 -2.14 16.85
C GLU A 49 12.70 -2.81 15.64
N CYS A 50 11.94 -3.56 14.83
CA CYS A 50 12.54 -4.37 13.76
C CYS A 50 12.60 -3.68 12.40
N ARG A 51 12.11 -2.44 12.27
CA ARG A 51 12.08 -1.68 11.00
C ARG A 51 11.38 -2.36 9.82
N ILE A 52 10.65 -3.45 10.06
CA ILE A 52 9.80 -4.08 9.04
C ILE A 52 8.70 -3.08 8.66
N PRO A 53 8.53 -2.76 7.36
CA PRO A 53 7.53 -1.80 6.91
C PRO A 53 6.13 -2.33 7.19
N SER A 54 5.26 -1.46 7.69
CA SER A 54 3.89 -1.83 8.02
C SER A 54 2.98 -0.63 7.75
N ASN A 55 2.27 -0.61 6.62
CA ASN A 55 1.52 0.57 6.20
C ASN A 55 0.34 0.95 7.12
N TYR A 56 -0.14 0.02 7.94
CA TYR A 56 -1.25 0.21 8.87
C TYR A 56 -1.01 -0.57 10.18
N TYR A 57 -1.82 -0.32 11.20
CA TYR A 57 -1.85 -1.09 12.43
C TYR A 57 -3.31 -1.44 12.78
N ILE A 58 -3.51 -2.51 13.53
CA ILE A 58 -4.84 -3.00 13.93
C ILE A 58 -5.05 -2.70 15.42
N PRO A 59 -6.02 -1.84 15.78
CA PRO A 59 -6.41 -1.67 17.18
C PRO A 59 -7.06 -2.94 17.73
N HIS A 60 -6.58 -3.46 18.85
CA HIS A 60 -7.15 -4.63 19.51
C HIS A 60 -7.01 -4.54 21.04
N LYS A 61 -7.93 -5.14 21.79
CA LYS A 61 -7.94 -5.08 23.27
C LYS A 61 -6.85 -5.93 23.91
N TYR A 62 -6.52 -7.05 23.27
CA TYR A 62 -5.55 -8.02 23.78
C TYR A 62 -4.31 -8.06 22.89
N LEU A 63 -3.16 -8.29 23.51
CA LEU A 63 -1.95 -8.68 22.81
C LEU A 63 -2.18 -10.08 22.20
N ILE A 64 -1.74 -10.27 20.96
CA ILE A 64 -1.82 -11.56 20.29
C ILE A 64 -0.41 -12.14 20.22
N SER A 65 -0.22 -13.27 20.89
CA SER A 65 1.04 -14.01 20.87
C SER A 65 1.07 -15.07 19.77
N ASP A 66 -0.08 -15.70 19.49
CA ASP A 66 -0.18 -16.76 18.50
C ASP A 66 -0.23 -16.22 17.06
N ALA A 67 0.47 -16.90 16.15
CA ALA A 67 0.56 -16.49 14.75
C ALA A 67 -0.75 -16.71 13.99
N ALA A 68 -1.50 -17.78 14.29
CA ALA A 68 -2.75 -18.08 13.60
C ALA A 68 -3.86 -17.10 14.00
N ASP A 69 -3.97 -16.79 15.29
CA ASP A 69 -4.89 -15.76 15.78
C ASP A 69 -4.59 -14.39 15.16
N LYS A 70 -3.30 -14.07 15.02
CA LYS A 70 -2.87 -12.82 14.42
C LYS A 70 -3.25 -12.76 12.94
N GLU A 71 -3.02 -13.83 12.19
CA GLU A 71 -3.39 -13.92 10.78
C GLU A 71 -4.91 -13.80 10.59
N MET A 72 -5.69 -14.46 11.46
CA MET A 72 -7.15 -14.32 11.46
C MET A 72 -7.59 -12.89 11.73
N LEU A 73 -6.97 -12.20 12.71
CA LEU A 73 -7.24 -10.78 12.98
C LEU A 73 -6.93 -9.91 11.76
N ILE A 74 -5.78 -10.14 11.10
CA ILE A 74 -5.38 -9.39 9.91
C ILE A 74 -6.40 -9.60 8.79
N ARG A 75 -6.80 -10.85 8.53
CA ARG A 75 -7.80 -11.19 7.52
C ARG A 75 -9.15 -10.54 7.79
N ALA A 76 -9.66 -10.67 9.01
CA ALA A 76 -10.94 -10.07 9.41
C ALA A 76 -10.91 -8.55 9.35
N PHE A 77 -9.78 -7.93 9.70
CA PHE A 77 -9.61 -6.48 9.59
C PHE A 77 -9.61 -6.02 8.13
N LYS A 78 -8.81 -6.65 7.27
CA LYS A 78 -8.78 -6.36 5.82
C LYS A 78 -10.16 -6.55 5.17
N ALA A 79 -10.89 -7.60 5.53
CA ALA A 79 -12.23 -7.86 5.00
C ALA A 79 -13.26 -6.79 5.40
N ARG A 80 -13.13 -6.21 6.60
CA ARG A 80 -14.00 -5.10 7.05
C ARG A 80 -13.59 -3.77 6.41
N THR A 81 -12.31 -3.42 6.44
CA THR A 81 -11.83 -2.13 5.90
C THR A 81 -11.89 -2.09 4.37
N GLY A 82 -11.72 -3.22 3.71
CA GLY A 82 -11.83 -3.37 2.26
C GLY A 82 -13.23 -3.15 1.71
N LYS A 83 -14.26 -2.99 2.56
CA LYS A 83 -15.61 -2.55 2.16
C LYS A 83 -15.78 -1.03 2.24
N ILE A 84 -14.87 -0.34 2.93
CA ILE A 84 -14.93 1.11 3.15
C ILE A 84 -14.16 1.78 2.00
N ARG A 85 -14.82 2.70 1.29
CA ARG A 85 -14.21 3.44 0.17
C ARG A 85 -13.02 4.28 0.64
N CYS A 86 -11.91 4.19 -0.07
CA CYS A 86 -10.71 4.95 0.24
C CYS A 86 -10.90 6.44 -0.05
N LYS A 87 -10.95 7.26 1.00
CA LYS A 87 -11.07 8.72 0.89
C LYS A 87 -9.96 9.38 0.06
N PHE A 88 -8.74 8.83 0.08
CA PHE A 88 -7.62 9.36 -0.71
C PHE A 88 -7.72 8.99 -2.18
N PHE A 89 -8.15 7.76 -2.48
CA PHE A 89 -8.38 7.32 -3.85
C PHE A 89 -9.50 8.11 -4.53
N LEU A 90 -10.59 8.38 -3.79
CA LEU A 90 -11.67 9.25 -4.28
C LEU A 90 -11.20 10.68 -4.59
N ARG A 91 -10.12 11.14 -3.95
CA ARG A 91 -9.47 12.45 -4.23
C ARG A 91 -8.47 12.37 -5.39
N GLY A 92 -8.29 11.21 -6.01
CA GLY A 92 -7.48 10.99 -7.22
C GLY A 92 -6.14 10.30 -6.98
N HIS A 93 -5.58 10.32 -5.76
CA HIS A 93 -4.30 9.67 -5.48
C HIS A 93 -4.24 9.10 -4.06
N CYS A 94 -4.09 7.78 -3.96
CA CYS A 94 -3.85 7.09 -2.70
C CYS A 94 -2.35 6.82 -2.51
N PRO A 95 -1.72 7.31 -1.43
CA PRO A 95 -0.28 7.10 -1.20
C PRO A 95 0.08 5.63 -0.90
N PHE A 96 -0.92 4.75 -0.72
CA PHE A 96 -0.74 3.32 -0.46
C PHE A 96 -0.92 2.47 -1.72
N GLY A 97 -1.39 3.04 -2.84
CA GLY A 97 -1.53 2.31 -4.10
C GLY A 97 -2.31 1.00 -3.97
N SER A 98 -1.72 -0.10 -4.44
CA SER A 98 -2.29 -1.46 -4.37
C SER A 98 -2.29 -2.08 -2.97
N GLU A 99 -1.48 -1.57 -2.05
CA GLU A 99 -1.39 -2.07 -0.66
C GLU A 99 -2.40 -1.36 0.27
N CYS A 100 -3.33 -0.58 -0.27
CA CYS A 100 -4.33 0.10 0.54
C CYS A 100 -5.31 -0.90 1.15
N ILE A 101 -5.57 -0.75 2.46
CA ILE A 101 -6.55 -1.57 3.19
C ILE A 101 -8.01 -1.17 2.91
N TYR A 102 -8.23 -0.10 2.15
CA TYR A 102 -9.53 0.47 1.82
C TYR A 102 -9.87 0.23 0.35
N LEU A 103 -11.16 0.23 0.03
CA LEU A 103 -11.68 -0.08 -1.30
C LEU A 103 -11.33 1.02 -2.32
N HIS A 104 -10.69 0.62 -3.42
CA HIS A 104 -10.37 1.47 -4.57
C HIS A 104 -11.33 1.19 -5.74
N GLU A 105 -12.61 1.51 -5.57
CA GLU A 105 -13.59 1.43 -6.66
C GLU A 105 -13.73 2.77 -7.38
N LEU A 106 -13.49 2.79 -8.69
CA LEU A 106 -13.98 3.87 -9.55
C LEU A 106 -15.49 3.70 -9.74
N PRO A 107 -16.27 4.80 -9.80
CA PRO A 107 -17.64 4.72 -10.30
C PRO A 107 -17.65 4.04 -11.66
N ALA A 108 -18.41 2.95 -11.80
CA ALA A 108 -18.49 2.10 -13.00
C ALA A 108 -18.99 2.81 -14.28
N GLY A 109 -19.21 4.13 -14.25
CA GLY A 109 -19.65 4.93 -15.40
C GLY A 109 -18.57 5.79 -16.04
N GLY A 110 -17.34 5.78 -15.53
CA GLY A 110 -16.22 6.47 -16.14
C GLY A 110 -15.28 5.47 -16.77
N LEU A 111 -15.55 5.04 -18.00
CA LEU A 111 -14.50 4.61 -18.91
C LEU A 111 -13.46 5.74 -18.91
N ARG A 112 -12.46 5.63 -18.02
CA ARG A 112 -11.15 6.19 -18.27
C ARG A 112 -10.77 5.49 -19.56
N ARG A 113 -11.06 6.14 -20.69
CA ARG A 113 -10.36 5.91 -21.94
C ARG A 113 -8.91 5.93 -21.51
N HIS A 114 -8.34 4.75 -21.29
CA HIS A 114 -6.96 4.53 -21.58
C HIS A 114 -6.89 5.04 -23.01
N ARG A 115 -6.43 6.28 -23.16
CA ARG A 115 -5.67 6.66 -24.33
C ARG A 115 -4.50 5.69 -24.23
N GLN A 116 -4.73 4.47 -24.74
CA GLN A 116 -3.70 3.72 -25.41
C GLN A 116 -3.16 4.79 -26.34
N ARG A 117 -2.06 5.43 -25.94
CA ARG A 117 -1.06 5.84 -26.89
C ARG A 117 -0.70 4.52 -27.54
N GLN A 118 -1.49 4.14 -28.54
CA GLN A 118 -0.99 3.37 -29.65
C GLN A 118 0.26 4.14 -30.01
N LEU A 119 1.41 3.63 -29.60
CA LEU A 119 2.63 3.84 -30.34
C LEU A 119 2.30 3.26 -31.72
N ARG A 120 1.66 4.08 -32.56
CA ARG A 120 1.59 3.85 -33.98
C ARG A 120 3.04 3.91 -34.41
N MET A 121 3.67 2.75 -34.51
CA MET A 121 4.84 2.61 -35.36
C MET A 121 4.42 3.16 -36.73
N PRO A 122 5.15 4.12 -37.32
CA PRO A 122 4.84 4.56 -38.66
C PRO A 122 5.00 3.36 -39.59
N ALA A 123 3.91 2.96 -40.25
CA ALA A 123 3.99 2.09 -41.40
C ALA A 123 4.64 2.89 -42.53
N VAL A 124 5.95 2.75 -42.67
CA VAL A 124 6.65 3.27 -43.85
C VAL A 124 6.32 2.32 -44.99
N PHE A 125 5.26 2.65 -45.74
CA PHE A 125 4.98 2.04 -47.02
C PHE A 125 5.86 2.71 -48.09
N ILE A 126 6.93 1.97 -48.39
CA ILE A 126 7.78 1.81 -49.57
C ILE A 126 7.24 2.43 -50.89
N PRO A 127 8.16 2.86 -51.78
CA PRO A 127 8.05 2.38 -53.16
C PRO A 127 9.38 1.83 -53.72
N SER A 128 9.29 0.66 -54.35
CA SER A 128 10.25 0.12 -55.31
C SER A 128 10.42 1.04 -56.50
N SER A 129 11.65 1.15 -57.01
CA SER A 129 12.13 1.40 -58.39
C SER A 129 13.63 1.71 -58.21
N SER A 130 14.64 1.22 -58.93
CA SER A 130 14.80 0.37 -60.12
C SER A 130 16.33 0.32 -60.37
N GLU A 131 16.88 -0.88 -60.57
CA GLU A 131 17.91 -1.32 -61.56
C GLU A 131 19.21 -0.48 -61.82
N SER A 132 20.37 -1.13 -61.67
CA SER A 132 21.64 -1.05 -62.45
C SER A 132 22.79 -1.62 -61.60
N SER A 133 23.30 -2.85 -61.79
CA SER A 133 24.29 -3.35 -62.79
C SER A 133 25.73 -2.82 -62.64
N ASP A 134 26.68 -3.76 -62.88
CA ASP A 134 28.16 -3.72 -63.00
C ASP A 134 28.96 -4.15 -61.74
N GLU A 135 29.52 -5.38 -61.64
CA GLU A 135 30.81 -5.95 -62.18
C GLU A 135 32.04 -5.34 -61.42
N GLU A 136 33.10 -5.98 -60.93
CA GLU A 136 33.92 -7.15 -61.29
C GLU A 136 34.70 -7.72 -60.05
N ASP A 137 35.35 -8.87 -60.27
CA ASP A 137 36.30 -9.64 -59.46
C ASP A 137 37.52 -8.89 -58.84
N GLU A 138 38.03 -9.37 -57.69
CA GLU A 138 39.37 -9.99 -57.50
C GLU A 138 39.55 -10.54 -56.06
#